data_AF-A0A383DB62-F1
#
_entry.id   AF-A0A383DB62-F1
#
_cell.length_a   1.000
_cell.length_b   1.000
_cell.length_c   1.000
_cell.angle_alpha   90.00
_cell.angle_beta   90.00
_cell.angle_gamma   90.00
#
_symmetry.space_group_name_H-M   'P 1'
#
loop_
_entity.id
_entity.type
_entity.pdbx_description
1 polymer ?
#
loop_
_entity_poly.entity_id
_entity_poly.type
_entity_poly.pdbx_seq_one_letter_code
_entity_poly.pdbx_strand_id
1 'polypeptide(L)' 'MPLITQIQEDIKTALRSGERLKLTTLRMLLSVIKQREKDTGKEITDDAILAIIEKQVQL' A
#
# COMPACT_ATOMS: atom_id res chain seq x y z
N MET A 1 5.60 14.11 -0.21
CA MET A 1 4.58 13.38 -0.98
C MET A 1 4.03 12.31 -0.04
N PRO A 2 2.72 12.23 0.21
CA PRO A 2 2.15 11.23 1.11
C PRO A 2 2.53 9.82 0.68
N LEU A 3 2.78 8.91 1.63
CA LEU A 3 3.23 7.55 1.33
C LEU A 3 2.21 6.79 0.49
N ILE A 4 0.92 7.05 0.72
CA ILE A 4 -0.17 6.49 -0.10
C ILE A 4 -0.05 6.90 -1.58
N THR A 5 0.35 8.14 -1.86
CA THR A 5 0.54 8.63 -3.23
C THR A 5 1.74 7.95 -3.87
N GLN A 6 2.83 7.77 -3.13
CA GLN A 6 4.02 7.04 -3.61
C GLN A 6 3.66 5.60 -4.00
N ILE A 7 2.92 4.88 -3.16
CA ILE A 7 2.46 3.51 -3.44
C ILE A 7 1.63 3.45 -4.73
N GLN A 8 0.75 4.42 -4.96
CA GLN A 8 -0.07 4.47 -6.18
C GLN A 8 0.77 4.71 -7.45
N GLU A 9 1.79 5.56 -7.37
CA GLU A 9 2.73 5.77 -8.49
C GLU A 9 3.61 4.55 -8.74
N ASP A 10 4.04 3.85 -7.69
CA ASP A 10 4.79 2.61 -7.82
C ASP A 10 3.97 1.47 -8.44
N ILE A 11 2.66 1.42 -8.20
CA ILE A 11 1.74 0.50 -8.89
C ILE A 11 1.72 0.80 -10.39
N LYS A 12 1.62 2.08 -10.79
CA LYS A 12 1.63 2.47 -12.20
C LYS A 12 2.96 2.14 -12.86
N THR A 13 4.06 2.40 -12.16
CA THR A 13 5.41 2.08 -12.61
C THR A 13 5.58 0.57 -12.81
N ALA A 14 5.22 -0.25 -11.82
CA ALA A 14 5.29 -1.70 -11.90
C ALA A 14 4.39 -2.29 -13.00
N LEU A 15 3.22 -1.67 -13.24
CA LEU A 15 2.34 -2.05 -14.35
C LEU A 15 3.01 -1.78 -15.71
N ARG A 16 3.63 -0.61 -15.88
CA ARG A 16 4.32 -0.22 -17.11
C ARG A 16 5.58 -1.04 -17.37
N SER A 17 6.33 -1.38 -16.31
CA SER A 17 7.56 -2.18 -16.41
C SER A 17 7.31 -3.68 -16.53
N GLY A 18 6.08 -4.14 -16.27
CA GLY A 18 5.73 -5.57 -16.31
C GLY A 18 6.23 -6.36 -15.10
N GLU A 19 6.63 -5.70 -14.02
CA GLU A 19 7.09 -6.31 -12.76
C GLU A 19 5.94 -6.96 -12.00
N ARG A 20 5.49 -8.15 -12.45
CA ARG A 20 4.28 -8.82 -11.95
C ARG A 20 4.27 -9.04 -10.44
N LEU A 21 5.40 -9.48 -9.85
CA LEU A 21 5.49 -9.72 -8.41
C LEU A 21 5.30 -8.42 -7.62
N LYS A 22 6.01 -7.36 -8.01
CA LYS A 22 5.91 -6.04 -7.39
C LYS A 22 4.50 -5.46 -7.53
N LEU A 23 3.91 -5.58 -8.72
CA LEU A 23 2.55 -5.12 -8.99
C LEU A 23 1.51 -5.79 -8.08
N THR A 24 1.54 -7.11 -7.97
CA THR A 24 0.60 -7.86 -7.12
C THR A 24 0.81 -7.50 -5.65
N THR A 25 2.05 -7.42 -5.19
CA THR A 25 2.41 -7.07 -3.80
C THR A 25 1.89 -5.66 -3.44
N LEU A 26 2.15 -4.66 -4.28
CA LEU A 26 1.70 -3.29 -4.06
C LEU A 26 0.16 -3.17 -4.09
N ARG A 27 -0.52 -3.92 -4.96
CA ARG A 27 -1.99 -3.97 -5.00
C ARG A 27 -2.58 -4.59 -3.74
N MET A 28 -1.98 -5.65 -3.22
CA MET A 28 -2.36 -6.25 -1.94
C MET A 28 -2.19 -5.25 -0.79
N LEU A 29 -1.02 -4.60 -0.70
CA LEU A 29 -0.77 -3.55 0.29
C LEU A 29 -1.82 -2.44 0.24
N LEU A 30 -2.12 -1.92 -0.96
CA LEU A 30 -3.13 -0.88 -1.15
C LEU A 30 -4.53 -1.35 -0.70
N SER A 31 -4.88 -2.62 -0.94
CA SER A 31 -6.14 -3.19 -0.48
C SER A 31 -6.24 -3.23 1.04
N VAL A 32 -5.17 -3.61 1.73
CA VAL A 32 -5.12 -3.64 3.20
C VAL A 32 -5.24 -2.23 3.78
N ILE A 33 -4.56 -1.24 3.18
CA ILE A 33 -4.66 0.17 3.59
C ILE A 33 -6.10 0.67 3.46
N LYS A 34 -6.74 0.43 2.30
CA LYS A 34 -8.15 0.83 2.08
C LYS A 34 -9.12 0.13 3.02
N GLN A 35 -8.85 -1.13 3.35
CA GLN A 35 -9.66 -1.84 4.34
C GLN A 35 -9.51 -1.18 5.72
N ARG A 36 -8.29 -0.84 6.13
CA ARG A 36 -8.03 -0.16 7.41
C ARG A 36 -8.71 1.20 7.51
N GLU A 37 -8.69 1.98 6.43
CA GLU A 37 -9.39 3.27 6.34
C GLU A 37 -10.91 3.08 6.53
N LYS A 38 -11.52 2.10 5.87
CA LYS A 38 -12.94 1.75 6.06
C LYS A 38 -13.24 1.29 7.48
N ASP A 39 -12.41 0.43 8.05
CA ASP A 39 -12.62 -0.14 9.39
C ASP A 39 -12.52 0.93 10.49
N THR A 40 -11.66 1.94 10.30
CA THR A 40 -11.45 3.00 11.29
C THR A 40 -12.33 4.22 11.08
N GLY A 41 -12.86 4.41 9.87
CA GLY A 41 -13.59 5.63 9.48
C GLY A 41 -12.72 6.89 9.56
N LYS A 42 -11.39 6.75 9.55
CA LYS A 42 -10.43 7.85 9.65
C LYS A 42 -9.49 7.80 8.46
N GLU A 43 -9.02 8.98 8.06
CA GLU A 43 -7.94 9.10 7.08
C GLU A 43 -6.70 8.34 7.58
N ILE A 44 -6.06 7.62 6.68
CA ILE A 44 -4.85 6.85 6.97
C ILE A 44 -3.65 7.79 7.00
N THR A 45 -2.85 7.71 8.07
CA THR A 45 -1.58 8.43 8.18
C THR A 45 -0.42 7.60 7.64
N ASP A 46 0.69 8.25 7.29
CA ASP A 46 1.91 7.56 6.86
C ASP A 46 2.43 6.59 7.93
N ASP A 47 2.36 6.94 9.22
CA ASP A 47 2.72 6.05 10.33
C ASP A 47 1.88 4.77 10.36
N ALA A 48 0.58 4.89 10.09
CA ALA A 48 -0.30 3.73 10.03
C ALA A 48 0.02 2.83 8.83
N ILE A 49 0.45 3.41 7.70
CA ILE A 49 0.94 2.63 6.55
C ILE A 49 2.23 1.89 6.90
N LEU A 50 3.19 2.55 7.57
CA LEU A 50 4.43 1.91 8.02
C LEU A 50 4.14 0.73 8.95
N ALA A 51 3.24 0.91 9.93
CA ALA A 51 2.82 -0.17 10.83
C ALA A 51 2.14 -1.34 10.09
N ILE A 52 1.35 -1.07 9.04
CA ILE A 52 0.77 -2.11 8.18
C ILE A 52 1.89 -2.89 7.47
N ILE A 53 2.89 -2.19 6.91
CA ILE A 53 4.01 -2.83 6.20
C ILE A 53 4.82 -3.71 7.14
N GLU A 54 5.19 -3.21 8.33
CA GLU A 54 5.91 -3.99 9.34
C GLU A 54 5.16 -5.28 9.69
N LYS A 55 3.84 -5.20 9.90
CA LYS A 55 3.01 -6.37 10.19
C LYS A 55 2.97 -7.38 9.04
N GLN A 56 2.98 -6.93 7.78
CA GLN A 56 2.95 -7.82 6.60
C GLN A 56 4.28 -8.53 6.36
N VAL A 57 5.41 -7.98 6.83
CA VAL A 57 6.75 -8.58 6.69
C VAL A 57 7.05 -9.58 7.82
N GLN A 58 6.46 -9.38 9.00
CA GLN A 58 6.62 -10.27 10.15
C GLN A 58 5.79 -11.56 10.07
N LEU A 59 4.83 -11.64 9.15
CA LEU A 59 3.95 -12.78 8.91
C LEU A 59 4.50 -13.71 7.81
#